data_AF-A0A434SKD2-F1
#
_entry.id   AF-A0A434SKD2-F1
#
_cell.length_a   1.000
_cell.length_b   1.000
_cell.length_c   1.000
_cell.angle_alpha   90.00
_cell.angle_beta   90.00
_cell.angle_gamma   90.00
#
_symmetry.space_group_name_H-M   'P 1'
#
loop_
_entity.id
_entity.type
_entity.pdbx_description
1 polymer ?
#
loop_
_entity_poly.entity_id
_entity_poly.type
_entity_poly.pdbx_seq_one_letter_code
_entity_poly.pdbx_strand_id
1 'polypeptide(L)'
;MDNEAPDLAEVTAYDVAHLPTYAILLMAEAECIDWRHVARVTLKIDPGREPDRAHRAWTSHLTRARWMAASGCEQLLRSDLLQ
;
A
#
# COMPACT_ATOMS: atom_id res chain seq x y z
N MET A 1 3.24 -1.92 10.46
CA MET A 1 3.30 -2.14 9.01
C MET A 1 4.09 -3.41 8.78
N ASP A 2 3.51 -4.33 8.03
CA ASP A 2 4.16 -5.59 7.69
C ASP A 2 5.25 -5.36 6.65
N ASN A 3 6.11 -6.37 6.47
CA ASN A 3 7.18 -6.30 5.48
C ASN A 3 6.62 -6.36 4.05
N GLU A 4 5.46 -7.00 3.88
CA GLU A 4 4.84 -7.27 2.60
C GLU A 4 3.32 -7.10 2.75
N ALA A 5 2.70 -6.58 1.71
CA ALA A 5 1.25 -6.56 1.56
C ALA A 5 0.77 -7.88 0.94
N PRO A 6 -0.53 -8.20 1.05
CA PRO A 6 -1.11 -9.38 0.40
C PRO A 6 -0.87 -9.38 -1.11
N ASP A 7 -0.52 -10.54 -1.65
CA ASP A 7 -0.42 -10.81 -3.07
C ASP A 7 -1.49 -11.83 -3.49
N LEU A 8 -2.75 -11.43 -3.33
CA LEU A 8 -3.93 -12.24 -3.65
C LEU A 8 -4.78 -11.52 -4.70
N ALA A 9 -5.44 -12.27 -5.58
CA ALA A 9 -6.31 -11.71 -6.62
C ALA A 9 -7.69 -11.25 -6.11
N GLU A 10 -7.81 -11.00 -4.81
CA GLU A 10 -9.03 -10.55 -4.14
C GLU A 10 -8.71 -9.49 -3.10
N VAL A 11 -9.68 -8.63 -2.80
CA VAL A 11 -9.57 -7.66 -1.70
C VAL A 11 -9.69 -8.38 -0.36
N THR A 12 -8.76 -8.09 0.55
CA THR A 12 -8.68 -8.71 1.87
C THR A 12 -9.05 -7.70 2.97
N ALA A 13 -9.31 -8.20 4.18
CA ALA A 13 -9.47 -7.34 5.36
C ALA A 13 -8.23 -6.48 5.64
N TYR A 14 -7.03 -6.96 5.28
CA TYR A 14 -5.80 -6.18 5.37
C TYR A 14 -5.87 -4.94 4.48
N ASP A 15 -6.33 -5.10 3.24
CA ASP A 15 -6.42 -3.98 2.29
C ASP A 15 -7.38 -2.90 2.80
N VAL A 16 -8.55 -3.31 3.30
CA VAL A 16 -9.56 -2.39 3.86
C VAL A 16 -8.98 -1.60 5.04
N ALA A 17 -8.25 -2.28 5.95
CA ALA A 17 -7.62 -1.63 7.09
C ALA A 17 -6.49 -0.65 6.69
N HIS A 18 -5.88 -0.82 5.51
CA HIS A 18 -4.74 -0.04 5.05
C HIS A 18 -5.05 0.93 3.89
N LEU A 19 -6.33 1.13 3.53
CA LEU A 19 -6.75 2.08 2.49
C LEU A 19 -6.12 3.50 2.63
N PRO A 20 -6.07 4.12 3.84
CA PRO A 20 -5.43 5.43 3.99
C PRO A 20 -3.93 5.41 3.67
N THR A 21 -3.25 4.29 3.99
CA THR A 21 -1.84 4.11 3.66
C THR A 21 -1.68 4.02 2.14
N TYR A 22 -2.49 3.21 1.46
CA TYR A 22 -2.45 3.08 0.00
C TYR A 22 -2.67 4.41 -0.72
N ALA A 23 -3.61 5.23 -0.26
CA ALA A 23 -3.83 6.56 -0.81
C ALA A 23 -2.57 7.46 -0.71
N ILE A 24 -1.90 7.44 0.45
CA ILE A 24 -0.65 8.21 0.65
C ILE A 24 0.47 7.69 -0.24
N LEU A 25 0.61 6.36 -0.40
CA LEU A 25 1.64 5.77 -1.26
C LEU A 25 1.44 6.17 -2.74
N LEU A 26 0.20 6.13 -3.23
CA LEU A 26 -0.13 6.52 -4.60
C LEU A 26 0.10 8.03 -4.84
N MET A 27 -0.30 8.87 -3.89
CA MET A 27 -0.02 10.31 -3.96
C MET A 27 1.48 10.58 -3.95
N ALA A 28 2.23 9.93 -3.06
CA ALA A 28 3.67 10.10 -2.98
C ALA A 28 4.39 9.64 -4.25
N GLU A 29 3.91 8.58 -4.91
CA GLU A 29 4.39 8.20 -6.24
C GLU A 29 4.11 9.29 -7.27
N ALA A 30 2.88 9.80 -7.34
CA ALA A 30 2.49 10.83 -8.32
C ALA A 30 3.27 12.14 -8.16
N GLU A 31 3.60 12.50 -6.92
CA GLU A 31 4.39 13.69 -6.56
C GLU A 31 5.92 13.42 -6.57
N CYS A 32 6.36 12.24 -7.03
CA CYS A 32 7.78 11.85 -7.09
C CYS A 32 8.53 12.00 -5.75
N ILE A 33 7.84 11.76 -4.62
CA ILE A 33 8.44 11.84 -3.28
C ILE A 33 9.40 10.66 -3.08
N ASP A 34 10.57 10.92 -2.48
CA ASP A 34 11.55 9.87 -2.18
C ASP A 34 10.91 8.79 -1.29
N TRP A 35 10.95 7.54 -1.76
CA TRP A 35 10.45 6.37 -1.06
C TRP A 35 10.99 6.25 0.37
N ARG A 36 12.21 6.73 0.65
CA ARG A 36 12.80 6.73 2.00
C ARG A 36 12.04 7.63 2.95
N HIS A 37 11.58 8.78 2.48
CA HIS A 37 10.75 9.68 3.27
C HIS A 37 9.42 9.00 3.60
N VAL A 38 8.78 8.38 2.61
CA VAL A 38 7.49 7.72 2.78
C VAL A 38 7.60 6.47 3.66
N ALA A 39 8.67 5.67 3.50
CA ALA A 39 8.93 4.52 4.37
C ALA A 39 9.04 4.93 5.84
N ARG A 40 9.74 6.04 6.12
CA ARG A 40 9.89 6.55 7.49
C ARG A 40 8.59 7.14 8.02
N VAL A 41 7.93 8.01 7.25
CA VAL A 41 6.78 8.79 7.75
C VAL A 41 5.49 7.99 7.72
N THR A 42 5.25 7.22 6.68
CA THR A 42 3.99 6.48 6.46
C THR A 42 4.10 5.05 6.95
N LEU A 43 5.13 4.30 6.52
CA LEU A 43 5.28 2.88 6.87
C LEU A 43 5.90 2.69 8.27
N LYS A 44 6.42 3.77 8.87
CA LYS A 44 7.10 3.77 10.18
C LYS A 44 8.31 2.82 10.23
N ILE A 45 9.03 2.70 9.11
CA ILE A 45 10.28 1.93 9.00
C ILE A 45 11.41 2.88 8.68
N ASP A 46 12.48 2.89 9.47
CA ASP A 46 13.62 3.77 9.23
C ASP A 46 14.56 3.18 8.15
N PRO A 47 14.63 3.75 6.94
CA PRO A 47 15.49 3.26 5.88
C PRO A 47 16.99 3.45 6.17
N GLY A 48 17.36 4.27 7.17
CA GLY A 48 18.76 4.41 7.60
C GLY A 48 19.21 3.28 8.52
N ARG A 49 18.27 2.62 9.21
CA ARG A 49 18.55 1.52 10.16
C ARG A 49 18.24 0.15 9.57
N GLU A 50 17.18 0.06 8.77
CA GLU A 50 16.70 -1.20 8.19
C GLU A 50 16.39 -1.00 6.68
N PRO A 51 17.40 -0.68 5.85
CA PRO A 51 17.21 -0.26 4.45
C PRO A 51 16.46 -1.31 3.61
N ASP A 52 16.86 -2.58 3.70
CA ASP A 52 16.26 -3.64 2.89
C ASP A 52 14.80 -3.88 3.27
N ARG A 53 14.50 -3.84 4.57
CA ARG A 53 13.13 -4.01 5.07
C ARG A 53 12.25 -2.83 4.66
N ALA A 54 12.75 -1.60 4.78
CA ALA A 54 12.05 -0.40 4.37
C ALA A 54 11.72 -0.43 2.87
N HIS A 55 12.69 -0.84 2.04
CA HIS A 55 12.51 -0.92 0.60
C HIS A 55 11.53 -2.03 0.18
N ARG A 56 11.60 -3.21 0.81
CA ARG A 56 10.63 -4.29 0.58
C ARG A 56 9.20 -3.87 0.93
N ALA A 57 9.02 -3.29 2.11
CA ALA A 57 7.71 -2.80 2.55
C ALA A 57 7.18 -1.73 1.60
N TRP A 58 7.99 -0.74 1.22
CA TRP A 58 7.61 0.27 0.24
C TRP A 58 7.13 -0.36 -1.08
N THR A 59 7.95 -1.23 -1.67
CA THR A 59 7.69 -1.79 -2.99
C THR A 59 6.44 -2.67 -2.99
N SER A 60 6.31 -3.55 -1.99
CA SER A 60 5.18 -4.47 -1.88
C SER A 60 3.86 -3.72 -1.65
N HIS A 61 3.85 -2.74 -0.74
CA HIS A 61 2.63 -1.98 -0.45
C HIS A 61 2.25 -1.02 -1.58
N LEU A 62 3.22 -0.41 -2.29
CA LEU A 62 2.91 0.42 -3.45
C LEU A 62 2.35 -0.42 -4.61
N THR A 63 2.92 -1.61 -4.85
CA THR A 63 2.39 -2.56 -5.83
C THR A 63 0.95 -2.94 -5.51
N ARG A 64 0.68 -3.25 -4.23
CA ARG A 64 -0.68 -3.57 -3.79
C ARG A 64 -1.63 -2.38 -3.90
N ALA A 65 -1.18 -1.18 -3.55
CA ALA A 65 -1.96 0.05 -3.68
C ALA A 65 -2.39 0.31 -5.14
N ARG A 66 -1.49 0.08 -6.11
CA ARG A 66 -1.82 0.18 -7.54
C ARG A 66 -2.87 -0.84 -7.97
N TRP A 67 -2.74 -2.09 -7.50
CA TRP A 67 -3.75 -3.12 -7.78
C TRP A 67 -5.11 -2.76 -7.18
N MET A 68 -5.14 -2.25 -5.95
CA MET A 68 -6.37 -1.77 -5.30
C MET A 68 -7.03 -0.64 -6.11
N ALA A 69 -6.24 0.29 -6.63
CA ALA A 69 -6.73 1.40 -7.45
C ALA A 69 -7.23 0.94 -8.84
N ALA A 70 -6.57 -0.05 -9.45
CA ALA A 70 -6.89 -0.51 -10.80
C ALA A 70 -7.96 -1.61 -10.87
N SER A 71 -8.11 -2.43 -9.83
CA SER A 71 -8.95 -3.64 -9.88
C SER A 71 -9.67 -3.93 -8.56
N GLY A 72 -9.05 -3.65 -7.42
CA GLY A 72 -9.68 -3.89 -6.11
C GLY A 72 -10.89 -2.99 -5.83
N CYS A 73 -10.91 -1.76 -6.33
CA CYS A 73 -12.01 -0.82 -6.14
C CYS A 73 -13.33 -1.29 -6.79
N GLU A 74 -13.25 -1.90 -7.98
CA GLU A 74 -14.43 -2.50 -8.63
C GLU A 74 -15.00 -3.68 -7.83
N GLN A 75 -14.13 -4.47 -7.19
CA GLN A 75 -14.55 -5.59 -6.33
C GLN A 75 -15.22 -5.10 -5.04
N LEU A 76 -14.69 -4.04 -4.41
CA LEU A 76 -15.31 -3.42 -3.23
C LEU A 76 -16.68 -2.84 -3.56
N LEU A 77 -16.80 -2.07 -4.65
CA LEU A 77 -18.07 -1.49 -5.08
C LEU A 77 -19.10 -2.56 -5.44
N ARG A 78 -18.68 -3.69 -6.03
CA ARG A 78 -19.58 -4.82 -6.31
C ARG A 78 -20.01 -5.54 -5.03
N SER A 79 -19.15 -5.60 -4.02
CA SER A 79 -19.47 -6.21 -2.72
C SER A 79 -20.46 -5.36 -1.92
N ASP A 80 -20.31 -4.03 -1.92
CA ASP A 80 -21.23 -3.10 -1.23
C ASP A 80 -22.60 -3.01 -1.92
N LEU A 81 -22.67 -3.23 -3.23
CA LEU A 81 -23.94 -3.20 -3.99
C LEU A 81 -24.77 -4.50 -3.86
N LEU A 82 -24.23 -5.52 -3.19
CA LEU A 82 -24.88 -6.82 -2.94
C LEU A 82 -25.27 -7.03 -1.47
N GLN A 83 -25.20 -5.97 -0.66
CA GLN A 83 -25.78 -5.87 0.70
C GLN A 83 -27.14 -5.16 0.62
#